data_AF-A0A2P5WVG3-F1
#
_entry.id   AF-A0A2P5WVG3-F1
#
_cell.length_a   1.000
_cell.length_b   1.000
_cell.length_c   1.000
_cell.angle_alpha   90.00
_cell.angle_beta   90.00
_cell.angle_gamma   90.00
#
_symmetry.space_group_name_H-M   'P 1'
#
loop_
_entity.id
_entity.type
_entity.pdbx_description
1 polymer ?
#
loop_
_entity_poly.entity_id
_entity_poly.type
_entity_poly.pdbx_seq_one_letter_code
_entity_poly.pdbx_strand_id
1 'polypeptide(L)'
;MCNLIDSIFTLDEARQIRRFPLSSTAVQDSLVCLGEQTDEYAICSGYKILVSGGLKGSALVVSTSQYKIFYNKLWKIHCPLKQKIMLWRIYKDYVPTMYSLYNKRVATVETIHHAMVGCELPLEVWATYSIYCDTSQKQ
;
A
#
# COMPACT_ATOMS: atom_id res chain seq x y z
N MET A 1 -40.40 -14.43 3.70
CA MET A 1 -39.07 -14.62 4.34
C MET A 1 -38.41 -13.24 4.41
N CYS A 2 -38.86 -12.36 5.30
CA CYS A 2 -38.58 -10.92 5.17
C CYS A 2 -38.57 -10.24 6.54
N ASN A 3 -37.47 -10.29 7.31
CA ASN A 3 -37.31 -9.42 8.50
C ASN A 3 -35.86 -9.21 8.97
N LEU A 4 -34.87 -9.99 8.48
CA LEU A 4 -33.49 -9.84 8.96
C LEU A 4 -32.82 -8.55 8.47
N ILE A 5 -33.06 -8.16 7.22
CA ILE A 5 -32.48 -6.93 6.66
C ILE A 5 -33.08 -5.71 7.37
N ASP A 6 -34.39 -5.71 7.60
CA ASP A 6 -35.09 -4.62 8.28
C ASP A 6 -34.71 -4.51 9.78
N SER A 7 -34.18 -5.59 10.39
CA SER A 7 -33.72 -5.57 11.78
C SER A 7 -32.25 -5.16 11.96
N ILE A 8 -31.43 -5.31 10.92
CA ILE A 8 -29.98 -5.02 10.96
C ILE A 8 -29.67 -3.62 10.41
N PHE A 9 -30.39 -3.20 9.37
CA PHE A 9 -30.10 -1.98 8.63
C PHE A 9 -31.13 -0.89 8.91
N THR A 10 -30.74 0.37 8.76
CA THR A 10 -31.68 1.49 8.85
C THR A 10 -32.69 1.45 7.70
N LEU A 11 -33.83 2.12 7.87
CA LEU A 11 -34.94 2.07 6.92
C LEU A 11 -34.57 2.56 5.51
N ASP A 12 -33.55 3.41 5.38
CA ASP A 12 -33.03 3.84 4.08
C ASP A 12 -32.11 2.78 3.46
N GLU A 13 -31.16 2.26 4.23
CA GLU A 13 -30.24 1.20 3.81
C GLU A 13 -30.98 -0.08 3.42
N ALA A 14 -31.97 -0.51 4.22
CA ALA A 14 -32.78 -1.68 3.95
C ALA A 14 -33.57 -1.53 2.62
N ARG A 15 -34.06 -0.32 2.32
CA ARG A 15 -34.71 -0.01 1.04
C ARG A 15 -33.72 -0.07 -0.12
N GLN A 16 -32.50 0.43 0.04
CA GLN A 16 -31.47 0.36 -0.99
C GLN A 16 -31.01 -1.09 -1.25
N ILE A 17 -30.79 -1.87 -0.20
CA ILE A 17 -30.37 -3.28 -0.30
C ILE A 17 -31.45 -4.11 -1.00
N ARG A 18 -32.73 -3.90 -0.66
CA ARG A 18 -33.87 -4.62 -1.29
C ARG A 18 -34.09 -4.26 -2.76
N ARG A 19 -33.56 -3.12 -3.24
CA ARG A 19 -33.63 -2.76 -4.67
C ARG A 19 -32.72 -3.62 -5.52
N PHE A 20 -31.66 -4.20 -4.95
CA PHE A 20 -30.85 -5.17 -5.66
C PHE A 20 -31.62 -6.50 -5.76
N PRO A 21 -31.79 -7.06 -6.97
CA PRO A 21 -32.42 -8.36 -7.12
C PRO A 21 -31.50 -9.41 -6.51
N LEU A 22 -31.77 -9.79 -5.27
CA LEU A 22 -31.14 -10.95 -4.65
C LEU A 22 -31.65 -12.19 -5.38
N SER A 23 -30.70 -12.99 -5.87
CA SER A 23 -30.98 -14.30 -6.45
C SER A 23 -31.94 -15.08 -5.54
N SER A 24 -33.12 -15.45 -6.06
CA SER A 24 -34.09 -16.28 -5.33
C SER A 24 -33.60 -17.73 -5.16
N THR A 25 -32.56 -18.09 -5.89
CA THR A 25 -31.93 -19.41 -5.84
C THR A 25 -30.81 -19.35 -4.80
N ALA A 26 -30.89 -20.21 -3.79
CA ALA A 26 -29.82 -20.41 -2.81
C ALA A 26 -28.66 -21.14 -3.49
N VAL A 27 -27.88 -20.41 -4.27
CA VAL A 27 -26.60 -20.88 -4.82
C VAL A 27 -25.55 -20.66 -3.74
N GLN A 28 -24.79 -21.70 -3.39
CA GLN A 28 -23.62 -21.51 -2.53
C GLN A 28 -22.63 -20.58 -3.21
N ASP A 29 -22.18 -19.55 -2.48
CA ASP A 29 -21.10 -18.67 -2.94
C ASP A 29 -19.89 -19.52 -3.34
N SER A 30 -19.57 -19.50 -4.63
CA SER A 30 -18.42 -20.22 -5.18
C SER A 30 -17.50 -19.24 -5.88
N LEU A 31 -16.20 -19.39 -5.65
CA LEU A 31 -15.18 -18.65 -6.36
C LEU A 31 -15.05 -19.22 -7.78
N VAL A 32 -15.79 -18.64 -8.73
CA VAL A 32 -15.69 -19.01 -10.15
C VAL A 32 -14.49 -18.29 -10.77
N CYS A 33 -13.30 -18.83 -10.56
CA CYS A 33 -12.11 -18.48 -11.35
C CYS A 33 -12.04 -19.42 -12.55
N LEU A 34 -12.82 -19.12 -13.60
CA LEU A 34 -12.74 -19.81 -14.89
C LEU A 34 -11.30 -19.77 -15.42
N GLY A 35 -10.65 -20.92 -15.39
CA GLY A 35 -9.45 -21.16 -16.16
C GLY A 35 -9.81 -22.14 -17.25
N GLU A 36 -10.47 -21.67 -18.31
CA GLU A 36 -10.41 -22.35 -19.61
C GLU A 36 -10.91 -21.50 -20.80
N GLN A 37 -10.51 -22.00 -21.96
CA GLN A 37 -10.58 -21.53 -23.35
C GLN A 37 -11.77 -20.61 -23.68
N THR A 38 -11.61 -19.32 -23.39
CA THR A 38 -12.41 -18.29 -24.06
C THR A 38 -11.45 -17.21 -24.54
N ASP A 39 -11.65 -16.77 -25.78
CA ASP A 39 -10.74 -15.89 -26.53
C ASP A 39 -10.72 -14.43 -26.02
N GLU A 40 -11.22 -14.20 -24.80
CA GLU A 40 -11.36 -12.88 -24.19
C GLU A 40 -10.66 -12.81 -22.82
N TYR A 41 -9.85 -11.76 -22.66
CA TYR A 41 -8.94 -11.59 -21.53
C TYR A 41 -9.68 -11.22 -20.23
N ALA A 42 -9.80 -12.16 -19.29
CA ALA A 42 -10.29 -11.91 -17.93
C ALA A 42 -9.12 -11.60 -16.96
N ILE A 43 -9.30 -10.65 -16.04
CA ILE A 43 -8.30 -10.21 -15.04
C ILE A 43 -7.68 -11.39 -14.24
N CYS A 44 -8.42 -12.48 -14.05
CA CYS A 44 -7.96 -13.70 -13.40
C CYS A 44 -6.92 -14.49 -14.22
N SER A 45 -7.00 -14.49 -15.56
CA SER A 45 -5.95 -15.07 -16.42
C SER A 45 -4.70 -14.19 -16.39
N GLY A 46 -4.87 -12.88 -16.38
CA GLY A 46 -3.79 -11.91 -16.17
C GLY A 46 -3.05 -12.14 -14.86
N TYR A 47 -3.76 -12.35 -13.74
CA TYR A 47 -3.13 -12.69 -12.46
C TYR A 47 -2.37 -14.02 -12.53
N LYS A 48 -2.97 -15.07 -13.12
CA LYS A 48 -2.27 -16.36 -13.31
C LYS A 48 -1.02 -16.21 -14.17
N ILE A 49 -1.08 -15.46 -15.27
CA ILE A 49 0.05 -15.19 -16.18
C ILE A 49 1.11 -14.34 -15.49
N LEU A 50 0.74 -13.35 -14.67
CA LEU A 50 1.71 -12.54 -13.91
C LEU A 50 2.44 -13.38 -12.85
N VAL A 51 1.72 -14.31 -12.21
CA VAL A 51 2.28 -15.24 -11.22
C VAL A 51 3.12 -16.33 -11.88
N SER A 52 2.69 -16.91 -13.00
CA SER A 52 3.37 -18.02 -13.69
C SER A 52 4.46 -17.56 -14.68
N GLY A 53 4.21 -16.48 -15.40
CA GLY A 53 5.06 -15.90 -16.46
C GLY A 53 6.19 -15.01 -15.97
N GLY A 54 6.39 -14.89 -14.66
CA GLY A 54 7.62 -14.33 -14.12
C GLY A 54 7.54 -12.88 -13.67
N LEU A 55 6.75 -12.63 -12.63
CA LEU A 55 7.21 -11.81 -11.50
C LEU A 55 8.41 -12.45 -10.75
N LYS A 56 9.25 -13.20 -11.47
CA LYS A 56 10.68 -13.42 -11.21
C LYS A 56 11.51 -12.27 -11.78
N GLY A 57 10.89 -11.12 -12.04
CA GLY A 57 11.59 -9.86 -12.32
C GLY A 57 12.40 -9.41 -11.10
N SER A 58 13.61 -9.97 -11.00
CA SER A 58 14.83 -9.48 -10.33
C SER A 58 14.80 -9.09 -8.83
N ALA A 59 13.66 -8.83 -8.19
CA ALA A 59 13.60 -8.37 -6.79
C ALA A 59 12.94 -9.35 -5.80
N LEU A 60 12.11 -10.30 -6.27
CA LEU A 60 11.34 -11.18 -5.38
C LEU A 60 11.99 -12.53 -5.06
N VAL A 61 12.94 -12.98 -5.89
CA VAL A 61 13.56 -14.31 -5.75
C VAL A 61 14.91 -14.26 -5.03
N VAL A 62 15.54 -13.08 -4.95
CA VAL A 62 16.77 -12.92 -4.19
C VAL A 62 16.42 -12.92 -2.69
N SER A 63 16.46 -14.12 -2.11
CA SER A 63 16.54 -14.36 -0.66
C SER A 63 15.23 -14.52 0.14
N THR A 64 14.26 -15.29 -0.37
CA THR A 64 13.12 -15.75 0.46
C THR A 64 13.59 -16.46 1.74
N SER A 65 14.73 -17.15 1.68
CA SER A 65 15.34 -17.85 2.82
C SER A 65 15.90 -16.89 3.88
N GLN A 66 16.77 -15.93 3.52
CA GLN A 66 17.32 -15.02 4.53
C GLN A 66 16.27 -14.04 5.04
N TYR A 67 15.31 -13.62 4.19
CA TYR A 67 14.16 -12.86 4.65
C TYR A 67 13.36 -13.61 5.71
N LYS A 68 13.02 -14.90 5.45
CA LYS A 68 12.29 -15.73 6.41
C LYS A 68 13.07 -15.92 7.71
N ILE A 69 14.39 -16.11 7.62
CA ILE A 69 15.26 -16.24 8.79
C ILE A 69 15.27 -14.93 9.60
N PHE A 70 15.47 -13.78 8.94
CA PHE A 70 15.46 -12.46 9.58
C PHE A 70 14.11 -12.17 10.24
N TYR A 71 13.01 -12.36 9.51
CA TYR A 71 11.65 -12.15 10.01
C TYR A 71 11.40 -13.01 11.26
N ASN A 72 11.70 -14.30 11.19
CA ASN A 72 11.54 -15.21 12.34
C ASN A 72 12.38 -14.78 13.55
N LYS A 73 13.60 -14.29 13.33
CA LYS A 73 14.46 -13.77 14.42
C LYS A 73 13.87 -12.49 15.01
N LEU A 74 13.46 -11.54 14.16
CA LEU A 74 12.91 -10.24 14.58
C LEU A 74 11.70 -10.39 15.50
N TRP A 75 10.78 -11.31 15.19
CA TRP A 75 9.58 -11.49 15.99
C TRP A 75 9.81 -12.21 17.32
N LYS A 76 10.87 -13.01 17.43
CA LYS A 76 11.28 -13.69 18.66
C LYS A 76 11.97 -12.76 19.68
N ILE A 77 12.45 -11.59 19.26
CA ILE A 77 13.10 -10.63 20.18
C ILE A 77 12.05 -10.12 21.19
N HIS A 78 12.40 -10.08 22.47
CA HIS A 78 11.56 -9.46 23.49
C HIS A 78 11.75 -7.95 23.46
N CYS A 79 10.90 -7.25 22.71
CA CYS A 79 11.00 -5.83 22.45
C CYS A 79 9.62 -5.27 22.07
N PRO A 80 9.26 -4.04 22.49
CA PRO A 80 8.04 -3.38 22.06
C PRO A 80 7.81 -3.42 20.54
N LEU A 81 6.54 -3.55 20.16
CA LEU A 81 6.12 -3.71 18.75
C LEU A 81 6.61 -2.57 17.85
N LYS A 82 6.63 -1.33 18.37
CA LYS A 82 7.10 -0.15 17.64
C LYS A 82 8.52 -0.30 17.12
N GLN A 83 9.43 -0.86 17.93
CA GLN A 83 10.83 -1.08 17.53
C GLN A 83 10.95 -2.21 16.51
N LYS A 84 10.19 -3.30 16.66
CA LYS A 84 10.14 -4.38 15.66
C LYS A 84 9.69 -3.87 14.29
N ILE A 85 8.63 -3.07 14.26
CA ILE A 85 8.13 -2.46 13.02
C ILE A 85 9.18 -1.52 12.42
N MET A 86 9.87 -0.72 13.24
CA MET A 86 10.94 0.16 12.77
C MET A 86 12.09 -0.63 12.13
N LEU A 87 12.59 -1.68 12.80
CA LEU A 87 13.64 -2.54 12.25
C LEU A 87 13.21 -3.22 10.95
N TRP A 88 11.97 -3.71 10.87
CA TRP A 88 11.43 -4.30 9.65
C TRP A 88 11.39 -3.28 8.50
N ARG A 89 10.97 -2.04 8.77
CA ARG A 89 10.97 -0.96 7.78
C ARG A 89 12.38 -0.60 7.31
N ILE A 90 13.36 -0.57 8.22
CA ILE A 90 14.76 -0.31 7.90
C ILE A 90 15.32 -1.43 7.01
N TYR A 91 15.10 -2.69 7.39
CA TYR A 91 15.56 -3.84 6.60
C TYR A 91 14.99 -3.86 5.18
N LYS A 92 13.78 -3.32 5.00
CA LYS A 92 13.11 -3.22 3.69
C LYS A 92 13.42 -1.94 2.91
N ASP A 93 14.28 -1.06 3.43
CA ASP A 93 14.54 0.27 2.86
C ASP A 93 13.23 1.06 2.59
N TYR A 94 12.28 0.92 3.53
CA TYR A 94 10.99 1.63 3.53
C TYR A 94 11.04 2.92 4.32
N VAL A 95 12.09 3.13 5.11
CA VAL A 95 12.35 4.44 5.70
C VAL A 95 12.85 5.36 4.59
N PRO A 96 12.22 6.53 4.36
CA PRO A 96 12.65 7.47 3.32
C PRO A 96 13.98 8.11 3.71
N THR A 97 15.07 7.39 3.45
CA THR A 97 16.43 7.92 3.53
C THR A 97 16.79 8.58 2.20
N MET A 98 17.72 9.53 2.20
CA MET A 98 18.21 10.17 0.97
C MET A 98 18.68 9.12 -0.06
N TYR A 99 19.38 8.08 0.41
CA TYR A 99 19.81 6.96 -0.42
C TYR A 99 18.63 6.20 -1.03
N SER A 100 17.60 5.87 -0.24
CA SER A 100 16.41 5.16 -0.72
C SER A 100 15.60 5.98 -1.73
N LEU A 101 15.53 7.30 -1.54
CA LEU A 101 14.81 8.22 -2.42
C LEU A 101 15.55 8.41 -3.74
N TYR A 102 16.87 8.53 -3.67
CA TYR A 102 17.75 8.57 -4.84
C TYR A 102 17.64 7.28 -5.67
N ASN A 103 17.73 6.12 -5.01
CA ASN A 103 17.59 4.81 -5.68
C ASN A 103 16.22 4.63 -6.34
N LYS A 104 15.16 5.16 -5.71
CA LYS A 104 13.80 5.14 -6.27
C LYS A 104 13.57 6.22 -7.33
N ARG A 105 14.59 7.03 -7.65
CA ARG A 105 14.52 8.19 -8.58
C ARG A 105 13.42 9.18 -8.22
N VAL A 106 13.06 9.24 -6.93
CA VAL A 106 12.07 10.17 -6.38
C VAL A 106 12.74 11.49 -6.02
N ALA A 107 14.02 11.46 -5.67
CA ALA A 107 14.80 12.65 -5.39
C ALA A 107 15.98 12.74 -6.37
N THR A 108 16.05 13.85 -7.12
CA THR A 108 17.32 14.46 -7.56
C THR A 108 18.17 14.73 -6.32
N VAL A 109 19.50 14.80 -6.46
CA VAL A 109 20.42 15.08 -5.34
C VAL A 109 20.22 16.54 -4.88
N GLU A 110 19.08 16.80 -4.26
CA GLU A 110 18.71 18.06 -3.69
C GLU A 110 19.00 17.97 -2.20
N THR A 111 19.72 18.96 -1.68
CA THR A 111 20.01 19.02 -0.25
C THR A 111 18.70 19.17 0.51
N ILE A 112 18.64 18.71 1.76
CA ILE A 112 17.48 18.96 2.64
C ILE A 112 17.16 20.47 2.68
N HIS A 113 18.20 21.31 2.61
CA HIS A 113 18.06 22.76 2.45
C HIS A 113 17.31 23.15 1.18
N HIS A 114 17.65 22.61 0.00
CA HIS A 114 16.90 22.89 -1.23
C HIS A 114 15.46 22.37 -1.15
N ALA A 115 15.26 21.13 -0.71
CA ALA A 115 13.95 20.49 -0.65
C ALA A 115 12.99 21.12 0.38
N MET A 116 13.53 21.80 1.41
CA MET A 116 12.73 22.41 2.48
C MET A 116 12.67 23.94 2.42
N VAL A 117 13.73 24.60 1.94
CA VAL A 117 13.89 26.07 2.01
C VAL A 117 14.23 26.69 0.65
N GLY A 118 14.96 25.98 -0.21
CA GLY A 118 15.48 26.54 -1.46
C GLY A 118 14.57 26.39 -2.68
N CYS A 119 13.51 25.58 -2.61
CA CYS A 119 12.55 25.40 -3.69
C CYS A 119 11.30 26.26 -3.44
N GLU A 120 10.72 26.81 -4.51
CA GLU A 120 9.54 27.70 -4.42
C GLU A 120 8.29 26.99 -3.85
N LEU A 121 8.17 25.67 -4.06
CA LEU A 121 7.00 24.88 -3.65
C LEU A 121 6.84 24.75 -2.11
N PRO A 122 7.89 24.40 -1.33
CA PRO A 122 7.82 24.40 0.13
C PRO A 122 7.52 25.76 0.77
N LEU A 123 7.99 26.87 0.17
CA LEU A 123 7.85 28.21 0.76
C LEU A 123 6.38 28.62 0.89
N GLU A 124 5.53 28.26 -0.07
CA GLU A 124 4.09 28.52 -0.01
C GLU A 124 3.41 27.77 1.15
N VAL A 125 3.84 26.52 1.39
CA VAL A 125 3.33 25.68 2.47
C VAL A 125 3.80 26.19 3.83
N TRP A 126 5.05 26.66 3.91
CA TRP A 126 5.64 27.14 5.16
C TRP A 126 5.09 28.53 5.56
N ALA A 127 4.75 29.37 4.57
CA ALA A 127 4.03 30.62 4.79
C ALA A 127 2.66 30.40 5.47
N THR A 128 1.99 29.28 5.18
CA THR A 128 0.69 28.95 5.79
C THR A 128 0.80 28.51 7.24
N TYR A 129 1.94 27.95 7.66
CA TYR A 129 2.13 27.37 8.99
C TYR A 129 2.94 28.26 9.96
N SER A 130 3.30 29.48 9.58
CA SER A 130 4.09 30.44 10.40
C SER A 130 5.41 29.87 10.93
N ILE A 131 6.01 28.92 10.21
CA ILE A 131 7.35 28.41 10.51
C ILE A 131 8.30 29.04 9.48
N TYR A 132 8.65 30.31 9.68
CA TYR A 132 9.76 30.92 8.96
C TYR A 132 10.60 31.76 9.92
N CYS A 133 11.90 31.45 9.97
CA CYS A 133 12.91 32.30 10.58
C CYS A 133 13.61 33.03 9.44
N ASP A 134 13.53 34.35 9.46
CA ASP A 134 14.04 35.26 8.44
C ASP A 134 15.56 35.06 8.24
N THR A 135 15.98 34.50 7.12
CA THR A 135 17.40 34.46 6.71
C THR A 135 17.77 35.72 5.94
N SER A 136 17.44 36.87 6.49
CA SER A 136 18.02 38.15 6.08
C SER A 136 19.31 38.42 6.86
N GLN A 137 20.40 37.76 6.47
CA GLN A 137 21.74 38.33 6.60
C GLN A 137 22.53 38.09 5.31
N LYS A 138 22.31 39.01 4.37
CA LYS A 138 23.34 39.41 3.40
C LYS A 138 24.41 40.20 4.15
N GLN A 139 25.61 39.65 4.27
CA GLN A 139 26.86 40.39 3.99
C GLN A 139 28.01 39.42 3.71
#